data_AF-A0A956WXQ8-F1
#
_entry.id   AF-A0A956WXQ8-F1
#
_cell.length_a   1.000
_cell.length_b   1.000
_cell.length_c   1.000
_cell.angle_alpha   90.00
_cell.angle_beta   90.00
_cell.angle_gamma   90.00
#
_symmetry.space_group_name_H-M   'P 1'
#
loop_
_entity.id
_entity.type
_entity.pdbx_description
1 polymer ?
#
loop_
_entity_poly.entity_id
_entity_poly.type
_entity_poly.pdbx_seq_one_letter_code
_entity_poly.pdbx_strand_id
1 'polypeptide(L)'
;MITRIVLPGILMLALLTACAPSAPPAPAPAESTGADLSGIKTYLLQKTAALNTSAAELQTASAHYYDLAEAASFDYERLSQSPAEIAQVLAGAKEAWMAASPLYEQMEGIVAGVPDLSSYDVILDAGASGAEDPENAAPFDLTLPDGRVLQRPGNVFGVLESA
;
A
#
# COMPACT_ATOMS: atom_id res chain seq x y z
N MET A 1 17.39 -32.85 63.92
CA MET A 1 18.29 -33.60 64.83
C MET A 1 19.02 -34.64 63.99
N ILE A 2 20.37 -34.72 64.11
CA ILE A 2 21.29 -35.75 63.54
C ILE A 2 21.51 -35.62 62.01
N THR A 3 22.61 -35.11 61.43
CA THR A 3 24.07 -35.25 61.59
C THR A 3 24.67 -36.55 61.01
N ARG A 4 25.36 -36.44 59.85
CA ARG A 4 26.75 -36.88 59.52
C ARG A 4 26.93 -37.54 58.12
N ILE A 5 27.75 -36.93 57.23
CA ILE A 5 29.11 -37.34 56.74
C ILE A 5 29.02 -38.54 55.74
N VAL A 6 29.49 -38.50 54.47
CA VAL A 6 30.88 -38.58 53.95
C VAL A 6 30.90 -38.24 52.43
N LEU A 7 31.82 -37.38 51.97
CA LEU A 7 32.31 -37.14 50.57
C LEU A 7 33.39 -38.23 50.24
N PRO A 8 33.79 -38.60 49.00
CA PRO A 8 33.64 -37.90 47.72
C PRO A 8 33.45 -38.78 46.44
N GLY A 9 33.15 -38.15 45.31
CA GLY A 9 33.16 -38.79 43.99
C GLY A 9 33.37 -37.75 42.90
N ILE A 10 34.63 -37.41 42.67
CA ILE A 10 35.08 -36.52 41.59
C ILE A 10 34.78 -37.22 40.26
N LEU A 11 33.97 -36.61 39.39
CA LEU A 11 34.03 -36.89 37.95
C LEU A 11 34.22 -35.56 37.21
N MET A 12 35.49 -35.30 36.93
CA MET A 12 36.00 -34.30 36.00
C MET A 12 35.43 -34.61 34.61
N LEU A 13 34.53 -33.77 34.09
CA LEU A 13 34.18 -33.78 32.68
C LEU A 13 35.14 -32.83 31.95
N ALA A 14 36.04 -33.41 31.16
CA ALA A 14 37.06 -32.70 30.39
C ALA A 14 36.41 -31.75 29.38
N LEU A 15 36.72 -30.45 29.47
CA LEU A 15 36.49 -29.50 28.39
C LEU A 15 37.44 -29.85 27.24
N LEU A 16 36.91 -30.46 26.18
CA LEU A 16 37.56 -30.48 24.88
C LEU A 16 37.35 -29.11 24.22
N THR A 17 38.30 -28.21 24.41
CA THR A 17 38.45 -27.00 23.60
C THR A 17 38.88 -27.40 22.19
N ALA A 18 37.91 -27.48 21.27
CA ALA A 18 38.20 -27.59 19.85
C ALA A 18 38.70 -26.22 19.35
N CYS A 19 40.01 -26.13 19.04
CA CYS A 19 40.56 -25.02 18.26
C CYS A 19 40.07 -25.17 16.81
N ALA A 20 38.93 -24.57 16.49
CA ALA A 20 38.53 -24.35 15.11
C ALA A 20 39.35 -23.17 14.53
N PRO A 21 39.92 -23.27 13.32
CA PRO A 21 40.56 -22.13 12.67
C PRO A 21 39.53 -21.03 12.42
N SER A 22 39.86 -19.80 12.81
CA SER A 22 39.03 -18.63 12.52
C SER A 22 38.85 -18.49 11.00
N ALA A 23 37.59 -18.40 10.57
CA ALA A 23 37.28 -18.10 9.17
C ALA A 23 37.90 -16.75 8.76
N PRO A 24 38.45 -16.63 7.55
CA PRO A 24 38.95 -15.35 7.06
C PRO A 24 37.82 -14.30 7.08
N PRO A 25 38.13 -13.03 7.38
CA PRO A 25 37.14 -11.96 7.33
C PRO A 25 36.53 -11.91 5.93
N ALA A 26 35.19 -11.81 5.88
CA ALA A 26 34.48 -11.66 4.62
C ALA A 26 35.03 -10.43 3.88
N PRO A 27 35.24 -10.52 2.54
CA PRO A 27 35.66 -9.36 1.76
C PRO A 27 34.67 -8.22 2.01
N ALA A 28 35.21 -7.02 2.27
CA ALA A 28 34.40 -5.81 2.36
C ALA A 28 33.59 -5.69 1.04
N PRO A 29 32.29 -5.34 1.10
CA PRO A 29 31.52 -5.08 -0.10
C PRO A 29 32.30 -4.08 -0.95
N ALA A 30 32.49 -4.40 -2.23
CA ALA A 30 33.02 -3.41 -3.17
C ALA A 30 32.13 -2.16 -3.07
N GLU A 31 32.73 -0.98 -2.93
CA GLU A 31 32.00 0.28 -3.06
C GLU A 31 31.29 0.24 -4.41
N SER A 32 29.96 0.18 -4.40
CA SER A 32 29.22 0.15 -5.66
C SER A 32 29.46 1.49 -6.35
N THR A 33 30.15 1.47 -7.48
CA THR A 33 29.91 2.49 -8.51
C THR A 33 28.40 2.51 -8.71
N GLY A 34 27.74 3.65 -8.44
CA GLY A 34 26.29 3.74 -8.35
C GLY A 34 25.62 2.93 -9.45
N ALA A 35 24.72 2.01 -9.06
CA ALA A 35 24.05 1.12 -10.01
C ALA A 35 23.33 1.95 -11.08
N ASP A 36 23.33 1.48 -12.33
CA ASP A 36 22.49 2.07 -13.36
C ASP A 36 21.02 1.77 -13.06
N LEU A 37 20.28 2.80 -12.63
CA LEU A 37 18.85 2.71 -12.30
C LEU A 37 17.94 3.17 -13.45
N SER A 38 18.48 3.40 -14.64
CA SER A 38 17.71 3.90 -15.80
C SER A 38 16.55 2.97 -16.19
N GLY A 39 16.73 1.65 -16.06
CA GLY A 39 15.68 0.66 -16.28
C GLY A 39 14.53 0.78 -15.28
N ILE A 40 14.84 0.95 -13.99
CA ILE A 40 13.84 1.13 -12.93
C ILE A 40 13.06 2.43 -13.15
N LYS A 41 13.77 3.52 -13.49
CA LYS A 41 13.11 4.79 -13.83
C LYS A 41 12.17 4.64 -15.03
N THR A 42 12.61 3.95 -16.07
CA THR A 42 11.78 3.71 -17.27
C THR A 42 10.54 2.90 -16.92
N TYR A 43 10.69 1.83 -16.13
CA TYR A 43 9.60 1.02 -15.64
C TYR A 43 8.59 1.85 -14.83
N LEU A 44 9.07 2.63 -13.85
CA LEU A 44 8.21 3.45 -13.00
C LEU A 44 7.42 4.46 -13.83
N LEU A 45 8.07 5.20 -14.74
CA LEU A 45 7.41 6.16 -15.61
C LEU A 45 6.33 5.52 -16.50
N GLN A 46 6.59 4.32 -17.03
CA GLN A 46 5.60 3.58 -17.83
C GLN A 46 4.39 3.16 -16.99
N LYS A 47 4.61 2.65 -15.78
CA LYS A 47 3.53 2.24 -14.87
C LYS A 47 2.72 3.43 -14.38
N THR A 48 3.36 4.52 -13.98
CA THR A 48 2.67 5.76 -13.59
C THR A 48 1.87 6.36 -14.73
N ALA A 49 2.38 6.34 -15.97
CA ALA A 49 1.63 6.82 -17.13
C ALA A 49 0.38 5.95 -17.39
N ALA A 50 0.51 4.63 -17.29
CA ALA A 50 -0.63 3.72 -17.43
C ALA A 50 -1.65 3.92 -16.29
N LEU A 51 -1.18 4.07 -15.04
CA LEU A 51 -2.03 4.32 -13.88
C LEU A 51 -2.84 5.62 -14.06
N ASN A 52 -2.19 6.70 -14.50
CA ASN A 52 -2.88 7.96 -14.76
C ASN A 52 -3.99 7.82 -15.82
N THR A 53 -3.75 7.05 -16.89
CA THR A 53 -4.77 6.78 -17.90
C THR A 53 -5.97 6.04 -17.29
N SER A 54 -5.74 4.93 -16.58
CA SER A 54 -6.84 4.17 -15.97
C SER A 54 -7.55 4.94 -14.86
N ALA A 55 -6.83 5.77 -14.10
CA ALA A 55 -7.44 6.65 -13.10
C ALA A 55 -8.33 7.72 -13.74
N ALA A 56 -7.94 8.28 -14.90
CA ALA A 56 -8.77 9.22 -15.64
C ALA A 56 -10.03 8.56 -16.21
N GLU A 57 -9.94 7.31 -16.67
CA GLU A 57 -11.09 6.51 -17.11
C GLU A 57 -12.05 6.25 -15.93
N LEU A 58 -11.51 5.86 -14.77
CA LEU A 58 -12.28 5.68 -13.55
C LEU A 58 -12.99 6.97 -13.15
N GLN A 59 -12.27 8.09 -13.10
CA GLN A 59 -12.84 9.41 -12.78
C GLN A 59 -13.96 9.78 -13.75
N THR A 60 -13.79 9.53 -15.04
CA THR A 60 -14.80 9.81 -16.07
C THR A 60 -16.06 8.97 -15.84
N ALA A 61 -15.92 7.67 -15.59
CA ALA A 61 -17.06 6.80 -15.31
C ALA A 61 -17.76 7.16 -14.00
N SER A 62 -17.01 7.46 -12.93
CA SER A 62 -17.56 7.90 -11.65
C SER A 62 -18.31 9.23 -11.77
N ALA A 63 -17.77 10.20 -12.53
CA ALA A 63 -18.44 11.46 -12.79
C ALA A 63 -19.75 11.26 -13.57
N HIS A 64 -19.75 10.41 -14.58
CA HIS A 64 -20.97 10.11 -15.33
C HIS A 64 -22.03 9.43 -14.44
N TYR A 65 -21.63 8.50 -13.57
CA TYR A 65 -22.56 7.91 -12.60
C TYR A 65 -23.15 8.96 -11.66
N TYR A 66 -22.31 9.89 -11.17
CA TYR A 66 -22.76 11.01 -10.36
C TYR A 66 -23.78 11.88 -11.11
N ASP A 67 -23.53 12.25 -12.36
CA ASP A 67 -24.45 13.07 -13.15
C ASP A 67 -25.82 12.39 -13.33
N LEU A 68 -25.83 11.07 -13.56
CA LEU A 68 -27.07 10.29 -13.64
C LEU A 68 -27.80 10.27 -12.30
N ALA A 69 -27.08 10.08 -11.20
CA ALA A 69 -27.65 10.11 -9.86
C ALA A 69 -28.22 11.50 -9.53
N GLU A 70 -27.49 12.58 -9.84
CA GLU A 70 -27.91 13.95 -9.63
C GLU A 70 -29.14 14.30 -10.47
N ALA A 71 -29.20 13.89 -11.74
CA ALA A 71 -30.37 14.05 -12.60
C ALA A 71 -31.61 13.32 -12.05
N ALA A 72 -31.42 12.19 -11.36
CA ALA A 72 -32.47 11.51 -10.62
C ALA A 72 -32.78 12.15 -9.25
N SER A 73 -32.09 13.23 -8.86
CA SER A 73 -32.13 13.82 -7.52
C SER A 73 -31.73 12.84 -6.42
N PHE A 74 -30.80 11.95 -6.74
CA PHE A 74 -30.33 10.83 -5.91
C PHE A 74 -31.46 9.87 -5.49
N ASP A 75 -32.58 9.87 -6.21
CA ASP A 75 -33.66 8.87 -6.07
C ASP A 75 -33.22 7.58 -6.79
N TYR A 76 -32.66 6.64 -6.04
CA TYR A 76 -32.15 5.39 -6.59
C TYR A 76 -33.25 4.47 -7.16
N GLU A 77 -34.50 4.61 -6.69
CA GLU A 77 -35.63 3.90 -7.28
C GLU A 77 -35.91 4.46 -8.69
N ARG A 78 -35.84 5.78 -8.87
CA ARG A 78 -35.91 6.43 -10.19
C ARG A 78 -34.70 6.12 -11.05
N LEU A 79 -33.50 6.16 -10.50
CA LEU A 79 -32.25 5.87 -11.22
C LEU A 79 -32.27 4.45 -11.81
N SER A 80 -32.77 3.49 -11.04
CA SER A 80 -32.86 2.09 -11.47
C SER A 80 -33.85 1.84 -12.62
N GLN A 81 -34.65 2.84 -13.03
CA GLN A 81 -35.53 2.75 -14.20
C GLN A 81 -34.76 2.82 -15.54
N SER A 82 -33.48 3.19 -15.52
CA SER A 82 -32.55 3.18 -16.67
C SER A 82 -31.43 2.14 -16.51
N PRO A 83 -31.76 0.83 -16.34
CA PRO A 83 -30.79 -0.17 -15.89
C PRO A 83 -29.64 -0.42 -16.88
N ALA A 84 -29.85 -0.24 -18.18
CA ALA A 84 -28.84 -0.48 -19.19
C ALA A 84 -27.69 0.54 -19.13
N GLU A 85 -28.03 1.83 -19.02
CA GLU A 85 -27.04 2.91 -18.94
C GLU A 85 -26.27 2.84 -17.61
N ILE A 86 -26.97 2.62 -16.50
CA ILE A 86 -26.34 2.46 -15.19
C ILE A 86 -25.40 1.26 -15.17
N ALA A 87 -25.82 0.11 -15.72
CA ALA A 87 -24.97 -1.07 -15.81
C ALA A 87 -23.71 -0.80 -16.65
N GLN A 88 -23.83 -0.07 -17.76
CA GLN A 88 -22.70 0.27 -18.62
C GLN A 88 -21.69 1.16 -17.89
N VAL A 89 -22.15 2.21 -17.20
CA VAL A 89 -21.27 3.14 -16.49
C VAL A 89 -20.55 2.45 -15.32
N LEU A 90 -21.28 1.65 -14.53
CA LEU A 90 -20.69 0.90 -13.42
C LEU A 90 -19.71 -0.17 -13.90
N ALA A 91 -19.99 -0.84 -15.02
CA ALA A 91 -19.06 -1.78 -15.64
C ALA A 91 -17.76 -1.06 -16.08
N GLY A 92 -17.88 0.11 -16.72
CA GLY A 92 -16.73 0.92 -17.12
C GLY A 92 -15.89 1.37 -15.91
N ALA A 93 -16.52 1.83 -14.83
CA ALA A 93 -15.81 2.18 -13.59
C ALA A 93 -15.07 0.96 -13.01
N LYS A 94 -15.73 -0.20 -12.95
CA LYS A 94 -15.12 -1.44 -12.48
C LYS A 94 -13.92 -1.86 -13.34
N GLU A 95 -14.04 -1.82 -14.65
CA GLU A 95 -12.95 -2.15 -15.58
C GLU A 95 -11.74 -1.22 -15.39
N ALA A 96 -11.99 0.08 -15.29
CA ALA A 96 -10.95 1.07 -15.03
C ALA A 96 -10.27 0.85 -13.68
N TRP A 97 -11.02 0.54 -12.62
CA TRP A 97 -10.48 0.16 -11.31
C TRP A 97 -9.59 -1.09 -11.38
N MET A 98 -10.09 -2.14 -12.02
CA MET A 98 -9.36 -3.40 -12.20
C MET A 98 -8.08 -3.23 -13.04
N ALA A 99 -8.00 -2.20 -13.89
CA ALA A 99 -6.78 -1.82 -14.57
C ALA A 99 -5.85 -0.98 -13.67
N ALA A 100 -6.40 0.00 -12.95
CA ALA A 100 -5.64 0.95 -12.13
C ALA A 100 -4.97 0.31 -10.92
N SER A 101 -5.72 -0.41 -10.08
CA SER A 101 -5.20 -0.96 -8.81
C SER A 101 -3.93 -1.79 -9.02
N PRO A 102 -3.89 -2.81 -9.91
CA PRO A 102 -2.67 -3.59 -10.11
C PRO A 102 -1.47 -2.79 -10.64
N LEU A 103 -1.68 -1.66 -11.33
CA LEU A 103 -0.58 -0.83 -11.82
C LEU A 103 0.15 -0.13 -10.67
N TYR A 104 -0.58 0.24 -9.61
CA TYR A 104 0.04 0.78 -8.40
C TYR A 104 0.77 -0.31 -7.61
N GLU A 105 0.12 -1.44 -7.34
CA GLU A 105 0.72 -2.60 -6.65
C GLU A 105 2.07 -3.02 -7.24
N GLN A 106 2.17 -2.97 -8.57
CA GLN A 106 3.40 -3.32 -9.30
C GLN A 106 4.58 -2.37 -9.04
N MET A 107 4.31 -1.13 -8.63
CA MET A 107 5.33 -0.12 -8.37
C MET A 107 5.41 0.33 -6.91
N GLU A 108 4.47 -0.11 -6.05
CA GLU A 108 4.36 0.25 -4.63
C GLU A 108 5.70 0.11 -3.90
N GLY A 109 6.37 -1.05 -4.00
CA GLY A 109 7.66 -1.26 -3.33
C GLY A 109 8.76 -0.25 -3.70
N ILE A 110 8.71 0.35 -4.90
CA ILE A 110 9.61 1.44 -5.29
C ILE A 110 9.12 2.77 -4.71
N VAL A 111 7.81 3.04 -4.80
CA VAL A 111 7.19 4.28 -4.34
C VAL A 111 7.29 4.42 -2.81
N ALA A 112 6.91 3.39 -2.05
CA ALA A 112 7.00 3.34 -0.60
C ALA A 112 8.45 3.32 -0.10
N GLY A 113 9.36 2.68 -0.85
CA GLY A 113 10.76 2.51 -0.46
C GLY A 113 11.68 3.70 -0.73
N VAL A 114 11.25 4.67 -1.54
CA VAL A 114 12.04 5.88 -1.87
C VAL A 114 11.51 7.06 -1.06
N PRO A 115 12.31 7.71 -0.19
CA PRO A 115 11.82 8.76 0.71
C PRO A 115 11.10 9.93 0.01
N ASP A 116 11.57 10.32 -1.17
CA ASP A 116 10.96 11.42 -1.93
C ASP A 116 9.62 11.02 -2.59
N LEU A 117 9.28 9.73 -2.61
CA LEU A 117 8.06 9.18 -3.20
C LEU A 117 7.09 8.59 -2.17
N SER A 118 7.55 8.29 -0.95
CA SER A 118 6.76 7.54 0.04
C SER A 118 5.48 8.25 0.47
N SER A 119 5.37 9.57 0.32
CA SER A 119 4.11 10.29 0.57
C SER A 119 3.00 9.87 -0.41
N TYR A 120 3.34 9.46 -1.63
CA TYR A 120 2.34 8.99 -2.59
C TYR A 120 1.74 7.64 -2.18
N ASP A 121 2.51 6.80 -1.48
CA ASP A 121 2.02 5.54 -0.90
C ASP A 121 0.98 5.78 0.19
N VAL A 122 1.27 6.68 1.12
CA VAL A 122 0.30 7.11 2.14
C VAL A 122 -0.99 7.67 1.51
N ILE A 123 -0.88 8.40 0.39
CA ILE A 123 -2.05 8.96 -0.29
C ILE A 123 -2.85 7.87 -1.02
N LEU A 124 -2.18 6.94 -1.68
CA LEU A 124 -2.82 6.00 -2.61
C LEU A 124 -3.30 4.72 -1.94
N ASP A 125 -2.50 4.12 -1.04
CA ASP A 125 -2.75 2.75 -0.55
C ASP A 125 -2.53 2.54 0.96
N ALA A 126 -1.54 3.20 1.58
CA ALA A 126 -1.15 2.90 2.97
C ALA A 126 -1.85 3.76 4.05
N GLY A 127 -2.42 4.90 3.67
CA GLY A 127 -2.99 5.85 4.63
C GLY A 127 -4.24 5.33 5.33
N ALA A 128 -4.20 5.25 6.66
CA ALA A 128 -5.39 5.00 7.49
C ALA A 128 -6.27 6.25 7.61
N SER A 129 -7.47 6.11 8.17
CA SER A 129 -8.27 7.30 8.50
C SER A 129 -7.60 8.11 9.61
N GLY A 130 -7.74 9.43 9.59
CA GLY A 130 -7.20 10.31 10.63
C GLY A 130 -7.84 10.08 12.01
N ALA A 131 -8.98 9.41 12.08
CA ALA A 131 -9.61 8.99 13.32
C ALA A 131 -8.95 7.74 13.93
N GLU A 132 -8.43 6.84 13.09
CA GLU A 132 -7.77 5.60 13.51
C GLU A 132 -6.28 5.80 13.79
N ASP A 133 -5.58 6.46 12.86
CA ASP A 133 -4.15 6.72 12.98
C ASP A 133 -3.81 8.11 12.42
N PRO A 134 -3.83 9.15 13.26
CA PRO A 134 -3.51 10.52 12.85
C PRO A 134 -2.09 10.70 12.29
N GLU A 135 -1.14 9.84 12.67
CA GLU A 135 0.28 9.96 12.28
C GLU A 135 0.50 9.41 10.87
N ASN A 136 -0.16 8.29 10.52
CA ASN A 136 -0.04 7.64 9.22
C ASN A 136 -1.20 7.94 8.25
N ALA A 137 -2.16 8.79 8.64
CA ALA A 137 -3.29 9.11 7.79
C ALA A 137 -2.93 9.99 6.58
N ALA A 138 -3.64 9.76 5.47
CA ALA A 138 -3.49 10.55 4.26
C ALA A 138 -3.65 12.07 4.54
N PRO A 139 -2.83 12.93 3.91
CA PRO A 139 -2.75 14.36 4.23
C PRO A 139 -3.80 15.21 3.49
N PHE A 140 -5.00 14.67 3.26
CA PHE A 140 -6.07 15.38 2.54
C PHE A 140 -7.43 15.20 3.21
N ASP A 141 -8.28 16.21 3.07
CA ASP A 141 -9.71 16.11 3.34
C ASP A 141 -10.47 15.95 2.03
N LEU A 142 -11.58 15.21 2.05
CA LEU A 142 -12.46 15.05 0.89
C LEU A 142 -13.72 15.89 1.07
N THR A 143 -13.89 16.92 0.25
CA THR A 143 -15.14 17.68 0.18
C THR A 143 -16.08 17.02 -0.83
N LEU A 144 -17.26 16.62 -0.38
CA LEU A 144 -18.29 16.02 -1.22
C LEU A 144 -19.15 17.09 -1.90
N PRO A 145 -19.81 16.78 -3.02
CA PRO A 145 -20.67 17.73 -3.74
C PRO A 145 -21.82 18.30 -2.90
N ASP A 146 -22.29 17.57 -1.88
CA ASP A 146 -23.33 18.03 -0.95
C ASP A 146 -22.79 18.96 0.17
N GLY A 147 -21.51 19.31 0.12
CA GLY A 147 -20.84 20.19 1.08
C GLY A 147 -20.34 19.49 2.34
N ARG A 148 -20.59 18.18 2.52
CA ARG A 148 -19.94 17.43 3.60
C ARG A 148 -18.44 17.38 3.37
N VAL A 149 -17.68 17.35 4.46
CA VAL A 149 -16.23 17.17 4.43
C VAL A 149 -15.89 15.91 5.21
N LEU A 150 -15.26 14.94 4.55
CA LEU A 150 -14.64 13.80 5.20
C LEU A 150 -13.22 14.21 5.58
N GLN A 151 -12.99 14.39 6.88
CA GLN A 151 -11.70 14.79 7.42
C GLN A 151 -10.75 13.59 7.40
N ARG A 152 -9.67 13.66 6.61
CA ARG A 152 -8.65 12.61 6.46
C ARG A 152 -9.26 11.19 6.39
N PRO A 153 -10.06 10.87 5.36
CA PRO A 153 -10.88 9.65 5.34
C PRO A 153 -10.09 8.35 5.19
N GLY A 154 -8.79 8.43 4.89
CA GLY A 154 -7.97 7.28 4.50
C GLY A 154 -7.32 7.52 3.15
N ASN A 155 -6.64 6.50 2.65
CA ASN A 155 -6.06 6.50 1.31
C ASN A 155 -7.12 6.36 0.21
N VAL A 156 -6.75 6.69 -1.03
CA VAL A 156 -7.67 6.70 -2.16
C VAL A 156 -8.26 5.31 -2.44
N PHE A 157 -7.45 4.25 -2.39
CA PHE A 157 -7.94 2.90 -2.66
C PHE A 157 -8.91 2.40 -1.60
N GLY A 158 -8.56 2.56 -0.33
CA GLY A 158 -9.44 2.27 0.80
C GLY A 158 -10.77 3.03 0.71
N VAL A 159 -10.75 4.32 0.36
CA VAL A 159 -11.99 5.10 0.17
C VAL A 159 -12.85 4.55 -0.98
N LEU A 160 -12.24 4.09 -2.07
CA LEU A 160 -12.97 3.55 -3.23
C LEU A 160 -13.48 2.11 -3.00
N GLU A 161 -12.82 1.34 -2.14
CA GLU A 161 -13.18 -0.06 -1.85
C GLU A 161 -14.16 -0.21 -0.68
N SER A 162 -14.14 0.72 0.29
CA SER A 162 -14.89 0.61 1.55
C SER A 162 -16.15 1.46 1.65
N ALA A 163 -16.36 2.41 0.72
CA ALA A 163 -17.51 3.31 0.71
C ALA A 163 -18.77 2.70 0.07
#